data_AF-X6JLD9-F1
#
_entry.id   AF-X6JLD9-F1
#
_cell.length_a   1.000
_cell.length_b   1.000
_cell.length_c   1.000
_cell.angle_alpha   90.00
_cell.angle_beta   90.00
_cell.angle_gamma   90.00
#
_symmetry.space_group_name_H-M   'P 1'
#
loop_
_entity.id
_entity.type
_entity.pdbx_description
1 polymer ?
#
loop_
_entity_poly.entity_id
_entity_poly.type
_entity_poly.pdbx_seq_one_letter_code
_entity_poly.pdbx_strand_id
1 'polypeptide(L)' 'MAEWQNRPLDAVYPLVFFDAIRVKIRDEGFVRNKAVYIALGILPDGKKEIPGIWIEQTEGAKF' A
#
# COMPACT_ATOMS: atom_id res chain seq x y z
N MET A 1 -2.24 12.88 5.13
CA MET A 1 -2.27 11.47 4.67
C MET A 1 -3.68 10.99 4.39
N ALA A 2 -4.64 11.21 5.30
CA ALA A 2 -6.03 10.81 5.10
C ALA A 2 -6.63 11.33 3.78
N GLU A 3 -6.38 12.59 3.39
CA GLU A 3 -6.93 13.14 2.15
C GLU A 3 -6.47 12.40 0.89
N TRP A 4 -5.22 11.97 0.83
CA TRP A 4 -4.71 11.20 -0.30
C TRP A 4 -5.21 9.75 -0.29
N GLN A 5 -5.32 9.13 0.89
CA GLN A 5 -5.88 7.77 1.01
C GLN A 5 -7.40 7.72 0.78
N ASN A 6 -8.12 8.81 1.05
CA ASN A 6 -9.57 8.91 0.88
C ASN A 6 -9.98 9.60 -0.44
N ARG A 7 -9.02 9.89 -1.33
CA ARG A 7 -9.34 10.46 -2.64
C ARG A 7 -10.13 9.44 -3.47
N PRO A 8 -11.06 9.88 -4.32
CA PRO A 8 -11.70 8.99 -5.27
C PRO A 8 -10.64 8.37 -6.20
N LEU A 9 -10.69 7.05 -6.35
CA LEU A 9 -9.86 6.32 -7.32
C LEU A 9 -10.52 6.35 -8.69
N ASP A 10 -9.72 6.15 -9.73
CA ASP A 10 -10.26 5.99 -11.09
C ASP A 10 -11.08 4.69 -11.20
N ALA A 11 -12.06 4.70 -12.09
CA ALA A 11 -12.97 3.57 -12.26
C ALA A 11 -12.24 2.31 -12.79
N VAL A 12 -11.17 2.49 -13.58
CA VAL A 12 -10.47 1.38 -14.23
C VAL A 12 -8.96 1.55 -14.17
N TYR A 13 -8.28 0.52 -13.66
CA TYR A 13 -6.83 0.34 -13.76
C TYR A 13 -6.56 -0.91 -14.60
N PRO A 14 -6.23 -0.80 -15.91
CA PRO A 14 -5.95 -1.96 -16.76
C PRO A 14 -4.83 -2.87 -16.23
N LEU A 15 -3.91 -2.33 -15.43
CA LEU A 15 -2.85 -3.11 -14.79
C LEU A 15 -2.63 -2.62 -13.36
N VAL A 16 -2.49 -3.56 -12.42
CA VAL A 16 -2.17 -3.26 -11.03
C VAL A 16 -1.05 -4.19 -10.58
N PHE A 17 0.02 -3.60 -10.05
CA PHE A 17 1.10 -4.33 -9.37
C PHE A 17 0.90 -4.23 -7.87
N PHE A 18 1.15 -5.34 -7.19
CA PHE A 18 1.13 -5.42 -5.73
C PHE A 18 2.51 -5.85 -5.26
N ASP A 19 3.13 -5.03 -4.43
CA ASP A 19 4.46 -5.31 -3.88
C ASP A 19 4.43 -5.20 -2.35
N ALA A 20 5.36 -5.90 -1.70
CA ALA A 20 5.51 -5.91 -0.26
C ALA A 20 6.97 -5.65 0.11
N ILE A 21 7.22 -4.50 0.73
CA ILE A 21 8.55 -4.12 1.20
C ILE A 21 8.62 -4.34 2.71
N ARG A 22 9.60 -5.12 3.16
CA ARG A 22 9.88 -5.30 4.59
C ARG A 22 10.74 -4.15 5.10
N VAL A 23 10.21 -3.37 6.03
CA VAL A 23 10.91 -2.23 6.63
C VAL A 23 11.00 -2.38 8.15
N LYS A 24 12.09 -1.88 8.72
CA LYS A 24 12.27 -1.78 10.17
C LYS A 24 11.56 -0.52 10.66
N ILE A 25 10.46 -0.70 11.38
CA ILE A 25 9.66 0.39 11.95
C ILE A 25 9.82 0.38 13.46
N ARG A 26 10.09 1.56 14.04
CA ARG A 26 10.09 1.74 15.49
C ARG A 26 8.65 1.97 15.95
N ASP A 27 8.16 1.08 16.79
CA ASP A 27 6.78 1.03 17.29
C ASP A 27 6.84 0.76 18.79
N GLU A 28 6.21 1.63 19.59
CA GLU A 28 6.18 1.53 21.06
C GLU A 28 7.57 1.30 21.71
N GLY A 29 8.61 1.96 21.18
CA GLY A 29 9.97 1.87 21.70
C GLY A 29 10.82 0.72 21.12
N PHE A 30 10.20 -0.27 20.46
CA PHE A 30 10.89 -1.42 19.86
C PHE A 30 10.97 -1.29 18.34
N VAL A 31 12.07 -1.74 17.74
CA VAL A 31 12.18 -1.84 16.27
C VAL A 31 11.66 -3.21 15.83
N ARG A 32 10.61 -3.23 15.02
CA ARG A 32 10.01 -4.45 14.46
C ARG A 32 10.11 -4.42 12.94
N ASN A 33 10.30 -5.58 12.33
CA ASN A 33 10.15 -5.70 10.87
C ASN A 33 8.67 -5.76 10.56
N LYS A 34 8.14 -4.80 9.80
CA LYS A 34 6.76 -4.79 9.31
C LYS A 34 6.75 -4.83 7.78
N ALA A 35 5.76 -5.51 7.21
CA ALA A 35 5.52 -5.47 5.78
C ALA A 35 4.72 -4.21 5.42
N VAL A 36 5.17 -3.50 4.37
CA VAL A 36 4.44 -2.40 3.76
C VAL A 36 3.99 -2.86 2.39
N TYR A 37 2.68 -2.96 2.23
CA TYR A 37 2.03 -3.29 0.98
C TYR A 37 1.79 -2.03 0.17
N ILE A 38 2.15 -2.06 -1.10
CA ILE A 38 1.97 -0.95 -2.03
C ILE A 38 1.21 -1.48 -3.25
N ALA A 39 0.12 -0.81 -3.60
CA ALA A 39 -0.55 -1.01 -4.87
C ALA A 39 -0.10 0.08 -5.85
N LEU A 40 0.35 -0.33 -7.04
CA LEU A 40 0.69 0.54 -8.16
C LEU A 40 -0.24 0.25 -9.32
N GLY A 41 -1.17 1.17 -9.59
CA GLY A 41 -2.09 1.12 -10.72
C GLY A 41 -1.53 1.84 -11.94
N ILE A 42 -1.83 1.31 -13.12
CA ILE A 42 -1.61 1.97 -14.41
C ILE A 42 -2.98 2.38 -14.94
N LEU A 43 -3.14 3.66 -15.25
CA LEU A 43 -4.34 4.20 -15.89
C LEU A 43 -4.39 3.85 -17.39
N PRO A 44 -5.55 3.97 -18.05
CA PRO A 44 -5.69 3.72 -19.49
C PRO A 44 -4.76 4.57 -20.37
N ASP A 45 -4.41 5.77 -19.92
CA ASP A 45 -3.45 6.69 -20.58
C ASP A 45 -1.97 6.33 -20.31
N GLY A 46 -1.71 5.21 -19.63
CA GLY A 46 -0.36 4.77 -19.27
C GLY A 46 0.28 5.46 -18.07
N LYS A 47 -0.45 6.40 -17.44
CA LYS A 47 0.00 7.07 -16.21
C LYS A 47 0.04 6.11 -15.03
N LYS A 48 1.11 6.19 -14.24
CA LYS A 48 1.30 5.39 -13.04
C LYS A 48 0.73 6.14 -11.83
N GLU A 49 -0.06 5.47 -11.03
CA GLU A 49 -0.60 6.00 -9.79
C GLU A 49 -0.48 4.99 -8.67
N ILE A 50 -0.30 5.47 -7.44
CA ILE A 50 -0.35 4.64 -6.24
C ILE A 50 -1.76 4.79 -5.66
N PRO A 51 -2.68 3.84 -5.85
CA PRO A 51 -4.01 3.88 -5.25
C PRO A 51 -3.99 3.63 -3.74
N GLY A 52 -2.94 2.99 -3.20
CA GLY A 52 -2.89 2.76 -1.75
C GLY A 52 -1.56 2.21 -1.24
N ILE A 53 -1.35 2.45 0.04
CA ILE A 53 -0.24 1.94 0.85
C ILE A 53 -0.81 1.51 2.19
N TRP A 54 -0.46 0.31 2.63
CA TRP A 54 -0.88 -0.25 3.92
C TRP A 54 0.30 -0.86 4.64
N ILE A 55 0.34 -0.68 5.96
CA ILE A 55 1.33 -1.32 6.82
C ILE A 55 0.64 -2.48 7.52
N GLU A 56 1.21 -3.67 7.43
CA GLU A 56 0.75 -4.81 8.20
C GLU A 56 0.93 -4.51 9.70
N GLN A 57 -0.19 -4.41 10.44
CA GLN A 57 -0.17 -4.16 11.89
C GLN A 57 -0.13 -5.46 12.71
N THR A 58 -0.33 -6.63 12.08
CA THR A 58 -0.47 -7.92 12.77
C THR A 58 0.04 -9.04 11.87
N GLU A 59 0.96 -9.86 12.42
CA GLU A 59 1.32 -11.20 11.92
C GLU A 59 0.10 -12.13 12.05
N GLY A 60 -0.92 -11.90 11.25
CA GLY A 60 -2.17 -12.64 11.33
C GLY A 60 -2.83 -12.69 9.97
N ALA A 61 -2.42 -13.67 9.18
CA ALA A 61 -3.25 -14.14 8.07
C ALA A 61 -4.58 -14.58 8.68
N LYS A 62 -5.61 -13.74 8.56
CA LYS A 62 -6.98 -14.13 8.85
C LYS A 62 -7.50 -14.82 7.60
N PHE A 63 -7.22 -16.12 7.51
CA PHE A 63 -7.94 -17.02 6.61
C PHE A 63 -9.38 -17.21 7.09
#